data_AF-A0A1V1FIQ9-F1
#
_entry.id   AF-A0A1V1FIQ9-F1
#
_cell.length_a   1.000
_cell.length_b   1.000
_cell.length_c   1.000
_cell.angle_alpha   90.00
_cell.angle_beta   90.00
_cell.angle_gamma   90.00
#
_symmetry.space_group_name_H-M   'P 1'
#
loop_
_entity.id
_entity.type
_entity.pdbx_description
1 polymer ?
#
loop_
_entity_poly.entity_id
_entity_poly.type
_entity_poly.pdbx_seq_one_letter_code
_entity_poly.pdbx_strand_id
1 'polypeptide(L)'
;MALFLLLLLLLSVRGSPSQEMQCPSLRTAALSFSVASSRNQTGHRIAQVMLKHGAQTEADSGAWQIDVDQNTVICDGVESVNIVATVTAPPTRPGPDYELFPGLGYYKLHTTPRTWEEAWRSCAFEGGHLAIVNSETEARVLQMMFARNPKIVGSTQNDYAFLGAHDMFSEGQFTTIFAGDPLNKTGYWNWAKGQPSKNTSSNCVIFHRMEATYYDKPCTWKLAAFCEQELY
;
A
#
# COMPACT_ATOMS: atom_id res chain seq x y z
N MET A 1 58.29 -20.73 72.75
CA MET A 1 58.55 -22.04 72.11
C MET A 1 57.29 -22.43 71.35
N ALA A 2 57.44 -22.78 70.07
CA ALA A 2 56.46 -23.48 69.22
C ALA A 2 55.17 -22.72 68.84
N LEU A 3 54.65 -22.80 67.62
CA LEU A 3 55.11 -23.31 66.32
C LEU A 3 54.16 -22.69 65.29
N PHE A 4 54.67 -22.27 64.14
CA PHE A 4 53.88 -21.82 63.00
C PHE A 4 53.05 -22.99 62.42
N LEU A 5 51.75 -22.77 62.21
CA LEU A 5 50.92 -23.57 61.29
C LEU A 5 50.13 -22.60 60.43
N LEU A 6 50.58 -22.46 59.19
CA LEU A 6 50.02 -21.61 58.15
C LEU A 6 48.81 -22.33 57.54
N LEU A 7 47.58 -21.90 57.87
CA LEU A 7 46.36 -22.40 57.24
C LEU A 7 46.02 -21.49 56.05
N LEU A 8 46.19 -22.00 54.82
CA LEU A 8 45.79 -21.34 53.58
C LEU A 8 44.25 -21.30 53.49
N LEU A 9 43.66 -20.15 53.81
CA LEU A 9 42.25 -19.85 53.52
C LEU A 9 42.15 -19.29 52.09
N LEU A 10 41.62 -20.10 51.18
CA LEU A 10 41.23 -19.71 49.83
C LEU A 10 40.09 -18.68 49.92
N LEU A 11 40.40 -17.40 49.65
CA LEU A 11 39.40 -16.34 49.49
C LEU A 11 38.68 -16.53 48.15
N SER A 12 37.50 -17.14 48.15
CA SER A 12 36.57 -17.04 47.02
C SER A 12 35.89 -15.68 47.06
N VAL A 13 36.38 -14.72 46.28
CA VAL A 13 35.67 -13.46 46.03
C VAL A 13 34.44 -13.78 45.18
N ARG A 14 33.25 -13.75 45.80
CA ARG A 14 31.98 -13.69 45.06
C ARG A 14 31.85 -12.28 44.50
N GLY A 15 32.30 -12.09 43.25
CA GLY A 15 31.88 -10.94 42.47
C GLY A 15 30.38 -11.05 42.22
N SER A 16 29.60 -10.11 42.75
CA SER A 16 28.21 -9.91 42.34
C SER A 16 28.21 -9.63 40.84
N PRO A 17 27.40 -10.33 40.02
CA PRO A 17 27.25 -9.95 38.64
C PRO A 17 26.62 -8.57 38.61
N SER A 18 27.33 -7.61 38.02
CA SER A 18 26.74 -6.36 37.53
C SER A 18 25.50 -6.74 36.72
N GLN A 19 24.34 -6.23 37.10
CA GLN A 19 23.18 -6.26 36.21
C GLN A 19 23.59 -5.52 34.95
N GLU A 20 23.91 -6.27 33.90
CA GLU A 20 23.88 -5.76 32.55
C GLU A 20 22.48 -5.21 32.36
N MET A 21 22.41 -3.90 32.15
CA MET A 21 21.23 -3.23 31.66
C MET A 21 20.89 -3.93 30.35
N GLN A 22 19.94 -4.86 30.40
CA GLN A 22 19.40 -5.48 29.20
C GLN A 22 18.73 -4.39 28.40
N CYS A 23 19.43 -3.92 27.37
CA CYS A 23 18.79 -3.20 26.29
C CYS A 23 17.63 -4.08 25.81
N PRO A 24 16.39 -3.57 25.75
CA PRO A 24 15.33 -4.32 25.08
C PRO A 24 15.84 -4.64 23.68
N SER A 25 15.75 -5.91 23.29
CA SER A 25 16.07 -6.37 21.94
C SER A 25 15.47 -5.38 20.96
N LEU A 26 16.29 -4.70 20.18
CA LEU A 26 15.83 -3.77 19.16
C LEU A 26 15.04 -4.59 18.13
N ARG A 27 13.73 -4.69 18.32
CA ARG A 27 12.82 -5.32 17.37
C ARG A 27 12.54 -4.30 16.30
N THR A 28 13.41 -4.27 15.31
CA THR A 28 13.21 -3.49 14.11
C THR A 28 13.43 -4.45 12.95
N ALA A 29 12.50 -4.50 12.01
CA ALA A 29 12.71 -5.15 10.72
C ALA A 29 13.92 -4.45 10.08
N ALA A 30 15.11 -5.03 10.26
CA ALA A 30 16.35 -4.37 9.92
C ALA A 30 16.55 -4.46 8.41
N LEU A 31 16.21 -3.37 7.71
CA LEU A 31 16.74 -3.13 6.38
C LEU A 31 18.26 -3.01 6.51
N SER A 32 19.00 -3.94 5.92
CA SER A 32 20.46 -3.97 5.94
C SER A 32 20.98 -3.55 4.58
N PHE A 33 21.76 -2.47 4.56
CA PHE A 33 22.46 -1.97 3.38
C PHE A 33 23.98 -2.14 3.56
N SER A 34 24.65 -2.68 2.55
CA SER A 34 26.11 -2.82 2.57
C SER A 34 26.71 -2.52 1.19
N VAL A 35 27.84 -1.81 1.18
CA VAL A 35 28.65 -1.55 -0.01
C VAL A 35 30.02 -2.17 0.21
N ALA A 36 30.43 -3.08 -0.69
CA ALA A 36 31.76 -3.66 -0.71
C ALA A 36 32.49 -3.21 -1.97
N SER A 37 33.68 -2.61 -1.82
CA SER A 37 34.55 -2.25 -2.94
C SER A 37 35.82 -3.10 -2.89
N SER A 38 36.19 -3.68 -4.03
CA SER A 38 37.41 -4.46 -4.17
C SER A 38 38.15 -4.06 -5.45
N ARG A 39 39.45 -4.33 -5.48
CA ARG A 39 40.27 -4.18 -6.68
C ARG A 39 40.87 -5.54 -6.99
N ASN A 40 40.69 -6.01 -8.21
CA ASN A 40 41.28 -7.28 -8.65
C ASN A 40 42.77 -7.10 -9.03
N GLN A 41 43.43 -8.21 -9.38
CA GLN A 41 44.87 -8.22 -9.74
C GLN A 41 45.19 -7.40 -11.00
N THR A 42 44.22 -7.17 -11.90
CA THR A 42 44.40 -6.35 -13.10
C THR A 42 44.18 -4.85 -12.85
N GLY A 43 43.84 -4.47 -11.62
CA GLY A 43 43.53 -3.09 -11.25
C GLY A 43 42.08 -2.68 -11.51
N HIS A 44 41.23 -3.57 -12.02
CA HIS A 44 39.80 -3.34 -12.19
C HIS A 44 39.14 -3.17 -10.81
N ARG A 45 38.34 -2.13 -10.63
CA ARG A 45 37.57 -1.88 -9.39
C ARG A 45 36.18 -2.48 -9.53
N ILE A 46 35.74 -3.23 -8.53
CA ILE A 46 34.41 -3.83 -8.47
C ILE A 46 33.75 -3.31 -7.19
N ALA A 47 32.62 -2.63 -7.34
CA ALA A 47 31.77 -2.24 -6.23
C ALA A 47 30.48 -3.08 -6.27
N GLN A 48 30.11 -3.67 -5.13
CA GLN A 48 28.88 -4.43 -4.97
C GLN A 48 28.01 -3.75 -3.91
N VAL A 49 26.75 -3.53 -4.27
CA VAL A 49 25.71 -3.03 -3.36
C VAL A 49 24.79 -4.19 -3.03
N MET A 50 24.57 -4.44 -1.74
CA MET A 50 23.69 -5.50 -1.29
C MET A 50 22.68 -4.92 -0.30
N LEU A 51 21.40 -5.13 -0.63
CA LEU A 51 20.26 -4.80 0.21
C LEU A 51 19.64 -6.11 0.72
N LYS A 52 19.43 -6.23 2.03
CA LYS A 52 18.72 -7.36 2.65
C LYS A 52 17.56 -6.83 3.46
N HIS A 53 16.42 -7.51 3.37
CA HIS A 53 15.24 -7.23 4.17
C HIS A 53 14.61 -8.55 4.65
N GLY A 54 13.99 -8.53 5.83
CA GLY A 54 13.22 -9.64 6.37
C GLY A 54 11.94 -9.12 7.03
N ALA A 55 10.79 -9.67 6.62
CA ALA A 55 9.50 -9.37 7.23
C ALA A 55 9.38 -10.12 8.57
N GLN A 56 9.01 -9.41 9.64
CA GLN A 56 8.84 -9.99 10.99
C GLN A 56 7.37 -10.26 11.33
N THR A 57 6.43 -9.65 10.62
CA THR A 57 4.98 -9.86 10.79
C THR A 57 4.28 -9.92 9.42
N GLU A 58 3.08 -10.52 9.36
CA GLU A 58 2.22 -10.53 8.15
C GLU A 58 1.78 -9.13 7.71
N ALA A 59 1.85 -8.13 8.59
CA ALA A 59 1.58 -6.73 8.23
C ALA A 59 2.73 -6.09 7.42
N ASP A 60 3.94 -6.62 7.54
CA ASP A 60 5.15 -6.15 6.84
C ASP A 60 5.47 -6.96 5.58
N SER A 61 4.68 -8.00 5.25
CA SER A 61 4.95 -8.93 4.15
C SER A 61 4.48 -8.44 2.78
N GLY A 62 4.62 -7.13 2.50
CA GLY A 62 4.31 -6.56 1.20
C GLY A 62 5.40 -6.85 0.16
N ALA A 63 5.04 -6.84 -1.13
CA ALA A 63 6.02 -6.85 -2.21
C ALA A 63 6.71 -5.47 -2.26
N TRP A 64 8.01 -5.44 -1.96
CA TRP A 64 8.83 -4.24 -2.07
C TRP A 64 9.24 -4.05 -3.52
N GLN A 65 9.15 -2.82 -4.03
CA GLN A 65 9.69 -2.49 -5.34
C GLN A 65 11.13 -2.01 -5.19
N ILE A 66 12.03 -2.61 -5.97
CA ILE A 66 13.43 -2.20 -6.08
C ILE A 66 13.61 -1.67 -7.50
N ASP A 67 13.93 -0.39 -7.59
CA ASP A 67 14.28 0.28 -8.83
C ASP A 67 15.77 0.63 -8.81
N VAL A 68 16.49 0.33 -9.90
CA VAL A 68 17.94 0.55 -10.00
C VAL A 68 18.22 1.32 -11.27
N ASP A 69 18.54 2.59 -11.10
CA ASP A 69 18.94 3.48 -12.17
C ASP A 69 20.47 3.61 -12.24
N GLN A 70 20.99 3.59 -13.48
CA GLN A 70 22.40 3.84 -13.77
C GLN A 70 22.53 5.02 -14.72
N ASN A 71 23.27 6.05 -14.31
CA ASN A 71 23.60 7.20 -15.15
C ASN A 71 25.08 7.59 -14.98
N THR A 72 25.68 8.21 -15.98
CA THR A 72 27.03 8.80 -15.86
C THR A 72 26.90 10.26 -15.44
N VAL A 73 27.62 10.65 -14.40
CA VAL A 73 27.69 12.02 -13.89
C VAL A 73 29.13 12.49 -13.86
N ILE A 74 29.37 13.80 -14.03
CA ILE A 74 30.70 14.38 -13.88
C ILE A 74 30.79 14.98 -12.48
N CYS A 75 31.66 14.42 -11.63
CA CYS A 75 31.97 14.94 -10.31
C CYS A 75 33.42 15.41 -10.31
N ASP A 76 33.66 16.69 -10.02
CA ASP A 76 34.99 17.30 -10.00
C ASP A 76 35.83 17.06 -11.27
N GLY A 77 35.17 17.08 -12.43
CA GLY A 77 35.81 16.85 -13.73
C GLY A 77 36.13 15.39 -14.05
N VAL A 78 35.69 14.45 -13.21
CA VAL A 78 35.85 13.01 -13.42
C VAL A 78 34.50 12.37 -13.76
N GLU A 79 34.44 11.66 -14.88
CA GLU A 79 33.28 10.81 -15.20
C GLU A 79 33.14 9.71 -14.16
N SER A 80 32.01 9.73 -13.48
CA SER A 80 31.65 8.82 -12.40
C SER A 80 30.33 8.13 -12.77
N VAL A 81 30.23 6.84 -12.46
CA VAL A 81 28.95 6.12 -12.59
C VAL A 81 28.14 6.38 -11.33
N ASN A 82 26.95 6.96 -11.50
CA ASN A 82 25.96 7.11 -10.45
C ASN A 82 24.98 5.95 -10.52
N ILE A 83 24.78 5.26 -9.39
CA ILE A 83 23.80 4.20 -9.24
C ILE A 83 22.84 4.62 -8.13
N VAL A 84 21.56 4.76 -8.46
CA VAL A 84 20.50 5.06 -7.50
C VAL A 84 19.65 3.80 -7.34
N ALA A 85 19.63 3.25 -6.13
CA ALA A 85 18.76 2.13 -5.79
C ALA A 85 17.63 2.64 -4.88
N THR A 86 16.41 2.64 -5.38
CA THR A 86 15.22 3.07 -4.63
C THR A 86 14.49 1.84 -4.10
N VAL A 87 14.21 1.84 -2.80
CA VAL A 87 13.46 0.76 -2.14
C VAL A 87 12.16 1.34 -1.63
N THR A 88 11.06 0.98 -2.26
CA THR A 88 9.73 1.49 -1.92
C THR A 88 8.97 0.43 -1.12
N ALA A 89 8.61 0.79 0.11
CA ALA A 89 7.65 0.03 0.92
C ALA A 89 6.23 0.40 0.47
N PRO A 90 5.26 -0.53 0.45
CA PRO A 90 3.87 -0.14 0.34
C PRO A 90 3.49 0.79 1.51
N PRO A 91 2.54 1.72 1.32
CA PRO A 91 2.11 2.62 2.38
C PRO A 91 1.51 1.82 3.54
N THR A 92 1.41 2.47 4.70
CA THR A 92 0.75 1.86 5.86
C THR A 92 -0.69 1.56 5.51
N ARG A 93 -1.14 0.33 5.81
CA ARG A 93 -2.52 -0.10 5.57
C ARG A 93 -3.51 0.90 6.19
N PRO A 94 -4.51 1.40 5.44
CA PRO A 94 -5.39 2.48 5.90
C PRO A 94 -6.27 2.05 7.09
N GLY A 95 -6.82 0.83 7.04
CA GLY A 95 -7.62 0.29 8.14
C GLY A 95 -7.70 -1.23 8.16
N PRO A 96 -8.47 -1.80 9.10
CA PRO A 96 -8.77 -3.23 9.08
C PRO A 96 -9.51 -3.62 7.80
N ASP A 97 -9.31 -4.87 7.39
CA ASP A 97 -9.96 -5.51 6.22
C ASP A 97 -9.59 -4.94 4.85
N TYR A 98 -8.61 -4.03 4.78
CA TYR A 98 -7.97 -3.68 3.51
C TYR A 98 -7.01 -4.79 3.07
N GLU A 99 -7.19 -5.27 1.84
CA GLU A 99 -6.37 -6.28 1.17
C GLU A 99 -5.36 -5.59 0.25
N LEU A 100 -4.07 -5.92 0.37
CA LEU A 100 -3.03 -5.41 -0.52
C LEU A 100 -3.03 -6.20 -1.82
N PHE A 101 -3.16 -5.49 -2.94
CA PHE A 101 -2.92 -6.00 -4.28
C PHE A 101 -1.58 -5.44 -4.79
N PRO A 102 -0.52 -6.27 -4.89
CA PRO A 102 0.81 -5.81 -5.28
C PRO A 102 0.81 -5.05 -6.60
N GLY A 103 1.43 -3.87 -6.63
CA GLY A 103 1.49 -3.01 -7.81
C GLY A 103 0.17 -2.28 -8.15
N LEU A 104 -0.79 -2.26 -7.23
CA LEU A 104 -2.01 -1.46 -7.36
C LEU A 104 -2.22 -0.61 -6.11
N GLY A 105 -2.52 -1.26 -4.98
CA GLY A 105 -2.95 -0.55 -3.79
C GLY A 105 -3.58 -1.46 -2.75
N TYR A 106 -4.05 -0.85 -1.67
CA TYR A 106 -4.93 -1.48 -0.70
C TYR A 106 -6.37 -1.23 -1.08
N TYR A 107 -7.20 -2.27 -1.03
CA TYR A 107 -8.61 -2.16 -1.37
C TYR A 107 -9.50 -2.77 -0.30
N LYS A 108 -10.70 -2.21 -0.15
CA LYS A 108 -11.74 -2.72 0.75
C LYS A 108 -13.10 -2.57 0.10
N LEU A 109 -13.90 -3.63 0.16
CA LEU A 109 -15.33 -3.56 -0.17
C LEU A 109 -16.14 -3.36 1.11
N HIS A 110 -16.70 -2.16 1.29
CA HIS A 110 -17.70 -1.92 2.32
C HIS A 110 -19.03 -2.50 1.89
N THR A 111 -19.44 -3.58 2.54
CA THR A 111 -20.72 -4.27 2.25
C THR A 111 -21.92 -3.67 2.98
N THR A 112 -21.70 -2.77 3.94
CA THR A 112 -22.80 -2.04 4.60
C THR A 112 -23.33 -0.96 3.66
N PRO A 113 -24.61 -1.00 3.26
CA PRO A 113 -25.15 -0.04 2.30
C PRO A 113 -25.18 1.38 2.84
N ARG A 114 -24.60 2.31 2.08
CA ARG A 114 -24.48 3.74 2.41
C ARG A 114 -24.80 4.59 1.19
N THR A 115 -25.16 5.86 1.40
CA THR A 115 -25.17 6.83 0.29
C THR A 115 -23.76 7.08 -0.22
N TRP A 116 -23.62 7.64 -1.42
CA TRP A 116 -22.30 7.93 -1.97
C TRP A 116 -21.48 8.87 -1.08
N GLU A 117 -22.12 9.90 -0.52
CA GLU A 117 -21.48 10.85 0.40
C GLU A 117 -21.04 10.19 1.71
N GLU A 118 -21.88 9.31 2.28
CA GLU A 118 -21.54 8.54 3.48
C GLU A 118 -20.36 7.58 3.21
N ALA A 119 -20.34 6.94 2.03
CA ALA A 119 -19.26 6.06 1.62
C ALA A 119 -17.95 6.83 1.40
N TRP A 120 -18.01 7.99 0.73
CA TRP A 120 -16.86 8.88 0.54
C TRP A 120 -16.21 9.28 1.87
N ARG A 121 -17.04 9.72 2.83
CA ARG A 121 -16.57 10.04 4.19
C ARG A 121 -16.00 8.82 4.92
N SER A 122 -16.61 7.65 4.74
CA SER A 122 -16.15 6.42 5.40
C SER A 122 -14.75 6.03 4.92
N CYS A 123 -14.51 6.02 3.60
CA CYS A 123 -13.18 5.73 3.06
C CYS A 123 -12.15 6.76 3.52
N ALA A 124 -12.51 8.05 3.51
CA ALA A 124 -11.64 9.13 3.97
C ALA A 124 -11.27 9.02 5.45
N PHE A 125 -12.23 8.65 6.30
CA PHE A 125 -11.98 8.42 7.73
C PHE A 125 -11.06 7.22 7.98
N GLU A 126 -11.10 6.23 7.11
CA GLU A 126 -10.19 5.07 7.14
C GLU A 126 -8.80 5.40 6.57
N GLY A 127 -8.53 6.62 6.10
CA GLY A 127 -7.22 7.00 5.54
C GLY A 127 -7.03 6.59 4.08
N GLY A 128 -8.08 6.12 3.41
CA GLY A 128 -8.13 5.92 1.96
C GLY A 128 -9.12 6.87 1.29
N HIS A 129 -9.64 6.48 0.14
CA HIS A 129 -10.71 7.21 -0.55
C HIS A 129 -11.61 6.24 -1.32
N LEU A 130 -12.72 6.73 -1.90
CA LEU A 130 -13.52 5.88 -2.79
C LEU A 130 -12.68 5.47 -4.00
N ALA A 131 -12.83 4.21 -4.42
CA ALA A 131 -12.01 3.64 -5.45
C ALA A 131 -12.24 4.28 -6.83
N ILE A 132 -11.18 4.63 -7.52
CA ILE A 132 -11.16 5.18 -8.87
C ILE A 132 -10.48 4.13 -9.73
N VAL A 133 -11.21 3.53 -10.67
CA VAL A 133 -10.61 2.49 -11.51
C VAL A 133 -9.70 3.15 -12.55
N ASN A 134 -8.42 2.78 -12.51
CA ASN A 134 -7.38 3.30 -13.36
C ASN A 134 -6.91 2.30 -14.44
N SER A 135 -7.29 1.02 -14.32
CA SER A 135 -6.90 0.00 -15.29
C SER A 135 -7.85 -1.19 -15.36
N GLU A 136 -7.77 -1.96 -16.45
CA GLU A 136 -8.44 -3.27 -16.58
C GLU A 136 -8.03 -4.26 -15.47
N THR A 137 -6.76 -4.22 -15.04
CA THR A 137 -6.26 -5.09 -13.98
C THR A 137 -6.93 -4.76 -12.65
N GLU A 138 -7.07 -3.48 -12.33
CA GLU A 138 -7.76 -3.01 -11.14
C GLU A 138 -9.26 -3.31 -11.17
N ALA A 139 -9.91 -3.11 -12.33
CA ALA A 139 -11.31 -3.48 -12.51
C ALA A 139 -11.56 -4.97 -12.17
N ARG A 140 -10.64 -5.86 -12.57
CA ARG A 140 -10.71 -7.30 -12.24
C ARG A 140 -10.52 -7.57 -10.75
N VAL A 141 -9.65 -6.81 -10.07
CA VAL A 141 -9.48 -6.90 -8.61
C VAL A 141 -10.79 -6.56 -7.90
N LEU A 142 -11.40 -5.41 -8.25
CA LEU A 142 -12.68 -5.02 -7.66
C LEU A 142 -13.78 -6.06 -7.95
N GLN A 143 -13.83 -6.56 -9.20
CA GLN A 143 -14.77 -7.61 -9.60
C GLN A 143 -14.62 -8.89 -8.76
N MET A 144 -13.38 -9.36 -8.57
CA MET A 144 -13.09 -10.52 -7.74
C MET A 144 -13.48 -10.29 -6.28
N MET A 145 -13.16 -9.13 -5.70
CA MET A 145 -13.56 -8.79 -4.33
C MET A 145 -15.09 -8.76 -4.19
N PHE A 146 -15.80 -8.24 -5.19
CA PHE A 146 -17.25 -8.26 -5.22
C PHE A 146 -17.81 -9.67 -5.29
N ALA A 147 -17.23 -10.54 -6.13
CA ALA A 147 -17.67 -11.92 -6.31
C ALA A 147 -17.62 -12.74 -4.99
N ARG A 148 -16.64 -12.45 -4.11
CA ARG A 148 -16.53 -13.04 -2.77
C ARG A 148 -17.69 -12.64 -1.83
N ASN A 149 -18.43 -11.60 -2.18
CA ASN A 149 -19.56 -11.05 -1.42
C ASN A 149 -20.86 -11.15 -2.24
N PRO A 150 -21.40 -12.36 -2.47
CA PRO A 150 -22.47 -12.55 -3.45
C PRO A 150 -23.81 -11.91 -3.06
N LYS A 151 -23.98 -11.55 -1.79
CA LYS A 151 -25.17 -10.89 -1.25
C LYS A 151 -24.78 -9.72 -0.34
N ILE A 152 -25.21 -8.52 -0.69
CA ILE A 152 -25.11 -7.28 0.08
C ILE A 152 -26.39 -7.13 0.91
N VAL A 153 -26.31 -7.46 2.20
CA VAL A 153 -27.47 -7.41 3.09
C VAL A 153 -27.87 -5.95 3.33
N GLY A 154 -29.17 -5.65 3.16
CA GLY A 154 -29.72 -4.31 3.38
C GLY A 154 -29.74 -3.40 2.15
N SER A 155 -29.22 -3.85 1.00
CA SER A 155 -29.39 -3.15 -0.28
C SER A 155 -30.36 -3.92 -1.18
N THR A 156 -31.22 -3.20 -1.90
CA THR A 156 -32.03 -3.77 -2.98
C THR A 156 -31.25 -3.87 -4.29
N GLN A 157 -30.08 -3.23 -4.37
CA GLN A 157 -29.26 -3.10 -5.56
C GLN A 157 -27.96 -3.89 -5.38
N ASN A 158 -28.11 -5.21 -5.27
CA ASN A 158 -27.06 -6.15 -4.89
C ASN A 158 -25.86 -6.18 -5.85
N ASP A 159 -26.07 -5.77 -7.11
CA ASP A 159 -25.09 -5.94 -8.18
C ASP A 159 -24.16 -4.73 -8.37
N TYR A 160 -24.30 -3.72 -7.51
CA TYR A 160 -23.65 -2.43 -7.68
C TYR A 160 -22.94 -1.95 -6.42
N ALA A 161 -21.79 -1.31 -6.62
CA ALA A 161 -21.06 -0.60 -5.57
C ALA A 161 -20.63 0.79 -6.05
N PHE A 162 -20.56 1.76 -5.14
CA PHE A 162 -20.07 3.10 -5.45
C PHE A 162 -18.57 3.12 -5.74
N LEU A 163 -18.20 4.02 -6.66
CA LEU A 163 -16.84 4.40 -7.01
C LEU A 163 -16.61 5.90 -6.74
N GLY A 164 -15.35 6.31 -6.76
CA GLY A 164 -14.88 7.67 -6.52
C GLY A 164 -15.03 8.60 -7.73
N ALA A 165 -16.18 8.57 -8.42
CA ALA A 165 -16.45 9.47 -9.53
C ALA A 165 -17.91 9.91 -9.58
N HIS A 166 -18.13 11.13 -10.09
CA HIS A 166 -19.44 11.75 -10.20
C HIS A 166 -19.44 12.86 -11.27
N ASP A 167 -20.62 13.35 -11.66
CA ASP A 167 -20.78 14.52 -12.55
C ASP A 167 -21.63 15.64 -11.90
N MET A 168 -21.76 15.63 -10.56
CA MET A 168 -22.52 16.64 -9.80
C MET A 168 -22.16 18.12 -10.08
N PHE A 169 -20.96 18.41 -10.58
CA PHE A 169 -20.55 19.78 -10.92
C PHE A 169 -21.11 20.24 -12.27
N SER A 170 -21.23 19.32 -13.23
CA SER A 170 -21.70 19.58 -14.58
C SER A 170 -22.18 18.28 -15.20
N GLU A 171 -23.48 18.17 -15.41
CA GLU A 171 -24.14 17.01 -16.03
C GLU A 171 -23.40 16.51 -17.28
N GLY A 172 -23.11 15.21 -17.32
CA GLY A 172 -22.39 14.56 -18.42
C GLY A 172 -20.88 14.81 -18.45
N GLN A 173 -20.32 15.54 -17.48
CA GLN A 173 -18.88 15.74 -17.28
C GLN A 173 -18.43 15.04 -16.00
N PHE A 174 -18.15 13.73 -16.12
CA PHE A 174 -17.69 12.91 -15.00
C PHE A 174 -16.26 13.25 -14.61
N THR A 175 -16.08 13.56 -13.32
CA THR A 175 -14.78 13.79 -12.66
C THR A 175 -14.63 12.81 -11.49
N THR A 176 -13.40 12.56 -11.08
CA THR A 176 -13.14 11.79 -9.87
C THR A 176 -13.44 12.64 -8.63
N ILE A 177 -13.37 12.02 -7.44
CA ILE A 177 -13.41 12.74 -6.15
C ILE A 177 -12.23 13.70 -5.95
N PHE A 178 -11.18 13.59 -6.76
CA PHE A 178 -10.08 14.55 -6.81
C PHE A 178 -10.44 15.62 -7.85
N ALA A 179 -11.07 16.68 -7.35
CA ALA A 179 -11.65 17.74 -8.19
C ALA A 179 -10.67 18.21 -9.26
N GLY A 180 -11.11 18.17 -10.53
CA GLY A 180 -10.31 18.57 -11.69
C GLY A 180 -9.76 17.40 -12.50
N ASP A 181 -9.78 16.18 -11.94
CA ASP A 181 -9.35 14.97 -12.65
C ASP A 181 -10.54 14.36 -13.42
N PRO A 182 -10.55 14.38 -14.76
CA PRO A 182 -11.64 13.82 -15.56
C PRO A 182 -11.62 12.29 -15.52
N LEU A 183 -12.78 11.67 -15.36
CA LEU A 183 -12.89 10.21 -15.30
C LEU A 183 -12.36 9.52 -16.58
N ASN A 184 -12.51 10.16 -17.73
CA ASN A 184 -12.00 9.61 -19.01
C ASN A 184 -10.46 9.61 -19.12
N LYS A 185 -9.74 10.15 -18.13
CA LYS A 185 -8.28 10.15 -18.07
C LYS A 185 -7.70 9.19 -17.04
N THR A 186 -8.52 8.51 -16.23
CA THR A 186 -8.03 7.59 -15.20
C THR A 186 -7.37 6.34 -15.78
N GLY A 187 -7.60 6.03 -17.06
CA GLY A 187 -7.07 4.83 -17.72
C GLY A 187 -8.09 3.70 -17.80
N TYR A 188 -9.28 3.88 -17.22
CA TYR A 188 -10.41 2.97 -17.36
C TYR A 188 -11.69 3.74 -17.76
N TRP A 189 -12.15 3.50 -18.99
CA TRP A 189 -13.36 4.13 -19.54
C TRP A 189 -14.31 3.09 -20.12
N ASN A 190 -14.92 2.29 -19.24
CA ASN A 190 -15.75 1.16 -19.64
C ASN A 190 -17.20 1.32 -19.16
N TRP A 191 -18.01 2.08 -19.90
CA TRP A 191 -19.43 2.24 -19.60
C TRP A 191 -20.25 1.08 -20.17
N ALA A 192 -21.28 0.66 -19.43
CA ALA A 192 -22.22 -0.33 -19.94
C ALA A 192 -23.00 0.21 -21.14
N LYS A 193 -23.55 -0.68 -21.96
CA LYS A 193 -24.30 -0.29 -23.15
C LYS A 193 -25.49 0.59 -22.76
N GLY A 194 -25.52 1.81 -23.29
CA GLY A 194 -26.56 2.80 -22.99
C GLY A 194 -26.33 3.58 -21.69
N GLN A 195 -25.13 3.53 -21.12
CA GLN A 195 -24.66 4.42 -20.06
C GLN A 195 -23.59 5.40 -20.62
N PRO A 196 -23.40 6.57 -19.98
CA PRO A 196 -24.22 7.12 -18.90
C PRO A 196 -25.67 7.39 -19.35
N SER A 197 -26.59 7.39 -18.39
CA SER A 197 -28.00 7.62 -18.63
C SER A 197 -28.25 9.08 -19.02
N LYS A 198 -29.41 9.36 -19.62
CA LYS A 198 -29.84 10.75 -19.90
C LYS A 198 -30.50 11.41 -18.70
N ASN A 199 -30.47 10.78 -17.53
CA ASN A 199 -31.19 11.23 -16.34
C ASN A 199 -30.29 12.12 -15.49
N THR A 200 -30.61 13.41 -15.43
CA THR A 200 -29.81 14.43 -14.74
C THR A 200 -29.87 14.37 -13.20
N SER A 201 -30.51 13.34 -12.65
CA SER A 201 -30.51 13.05 -11.22
C SER A 201 -29.60 11.86 -10.86
N SER A 202 -28.92 11.27 -11.85
CA SER A 202 -28.09 10.07 -11.69
C SER A 202 -26.61 10.43 -11.75
N ASN A 203 -26.09 11.04 -10.69
CA ASN A 203 -24.82 11.74 -10.81
C ASN A 203 -23.59 10.96 -10.31
N CYS A 204 -23.79 9.77 -9.72
CA CYS A 204 -22.72 9.00 -9.11
C CYS A 204 -22.38 7.74 -9.91
N VAL A 205 -21.09 7.50 -10.09
CA VAL A 205 -20.60 6.33 -10.80
C VAL A 205 -20.62 5.11 -9.89
N ILE A 206 -21.13 4.01 -10.42
CA ILE A 206 -21.20 2.71 -9.76
C ILE A 206 -20.59 1.62 -10.64
N PHE A 207 -20.01 0.61 -10.00
CA PHE A 207 -19.39 -0.54 -10.64
C PHE A 207 -20.33 -1.74 -10.63
N HIS A 208 -20.53 -2.37 -11.80
CA HIS A 208 -21.34 -3.58 -11.91
C HIS A 208 -20.50 -4.84 -11.68
N ARG A 209 -20.94 -5.68 -10.72
CA ARG A 209 -20.16 -6.84 -10.26
C ARG A 209 -19.85 -7.91 -11.31
N MET A 210 -20.65 -8.07 -12.37
CA MET A 210 -20.43 -9.14 -13.37
C MET A 210 -19.76 -8.64 -14.65
N GLU A 211 -20.00 -7.39 -15.03
CA GLU A 211 -19.52 -6.85 -16.30
C GLU A 211 -18.26 -6.00 -16.14
N ALA A 212 -17.93 -5.62 -14.89
CA ALA A 212 -16.91 -4.62 -14.59
C ALA A 212 -17.16 -3.27 -15.29
N THR A 213 -18.40 -2.95 -15.64
CA THR A 213 -18.78 -1.73 -16.35
C THR A 213 -19.27 -0.65 -15.40
N TYR A 214 -19.14 0.60 -15.84
CA TYR A 214 -19.71 1.77 -15.20
C TYR A 214 -21.19 1.95 -15.54
N TYR A 215 -21.93 2.35 -14.52
CA TYR A 215 -23.27 2.93 -14.61
C TYR A 215 -23.29 4.24 -13.81
N ASP A 216 -24.24 5.10 -14.12
CA ASP A 216 -24.54 6.31 -13.36
C ASP A 216 -25.89 6.12 -12.67
N LYS A 217 -25.96 6.42 -11.37
CA LYS A 217 -27.18 6.29 -10.56
C LYS A 217 -27.29 7.40 -9.53
N PRO A 218 -28.50 7.60 -8.95
CA PRO A 218 -28.68 8.60 -7.91
C PRO A 218 -27.75 8.34 -6.73
N CYS A 219 -27.01 9.37 -6.33
CA CYS A 219 -26.06 9.34 -5.21
C CYS A 219 -26.71 9.03 -3.85
N THR A 220 -28.03 9.20 -3.76
CA THR A 220 -28.85 8.91 -2.59
C THR A 220 -29.19 7.43 -2.43
N TRP A 221 -28.88 6.58 -3.42
CA TRP A 221 -29.03 5.14 -3.29
C TRP A 221 -28.12 4.59 -2.19
N LYS A 222 -28.59 3.56 -1.49
CA LYS A 222 -27.80 2.86 -0.47
C LYS A 222 -27.16 1.61 -1.07
N LEU A 223 -25.86 1.69 -1.34
CA LEU A 223 -25.08 0.64 -2.01
C LEU A 223 -23.85 0.27 -1.18
N ALA A 224 -23.27 -0.88 -1.52
CA ALA A 224 -21.89 -1.17 -1.14
C ALA A 224 -20.94 -0.11 -1.76
N ALA A 225 -19.69 -0.05 -1.29
CA ALA A 225 -18.71 0.88 -1.85
C ALA A 225 -17.30 0.29 -1.82
N PHE A 226 -16.53 0.55 -2.87
CA PHE A 226 -15.11 0.23 -2.86
C PHE A 226 -14.33 1.43 -2.32
N CYS A 227 -13.46 1.17 -1.34
CA CYS A 227 -12.44 2.10 -0.92
C CYS A 227 -11.08 1.60 -1.39
N GLU A 228 -10.16 2.51 -1.65
CA GLU A 228 -8.78 2.21 -1.99
C GLU A 228 -7.78 3.14 -1.30
N GLN A 229 -6.52 2.74 -1.35
CA GLN A 229 -5.35 3.58 -1.19
C GLN A 229 -4.30 3.09 -2.18
N GLU A 230 -3.99 3.91 -3.17
CA GLU A 230 -3.00 3.63 -4.20
C GLU A 230 -1.58 3.56 -3.61
N LEU A 231 -0.68 2.83 -4.27
CA LEU A 231 0.73 2.77 -3.88
C LEU A 231 1.55 3.98 -4.36
N TYR A 232 1.14 4.63 -5.46
CA TYR A 232 1.87 5.69 -6.16
C TYR A 232 0.94 6.59 -6.96
#